data_AF-A0AAN8I4U1-F1
#
_entry.id   AF-A0AAN8I4U1-F1
#
_cell.length_a   1.000
_cell.length_b   1.000
_cell.length_c   1.000
_cell.angle_alpha   90.00
_cell.angle_beta   90.00
_cell.angle_gamma   90.00
#
_symmetry.space_group_name_H-M   'P 1'
#
loop_
_entity.id
_entity.type
_entity.pdbx_description
1 polymer ?
#
loop_
_entity_poly.entity_id
_entity_poly.type
_entity_poly.pdbx_seq_one_letter_code
_entity_poly.pdbx_strand_id
1 'polypeptide(L)'
;MLGGSVNHELMRRHDLGKRIQPGALTTLPQQIKDIHWGQLNILSTTDTHGWLAGHLLDENYSSDWGDFADFVRKMKAKADMLGVDLLLVDSGDLHDGTGFGDATEPNGKFTLPLFKQIPYDLLSIGNHELYTTEIANNTYHNFAPNWGGRYITSNVDIFDNGVQKPFSQRYAYYETKFGIRIMSFAFIFNFTGNSNATVVTPVGDAVQQSWFQQQVQRTDVDLFLIAGHITLRDSHEWNLIYSAIRQHHSSTPIQIFGGHRHVRDAVAWDATAMGTAAGRYCETVGWSTIDGLPTNVTRAKSPMGQGSISITKPMSGYNFTQPSKSNLTYSRQYLDFNRPTFEKHTQSTDQTFNTSYGLGITKNITDSRDTLPELTELLGCAPDSYYLSRFPTSDPRSLLNYLTTTVFPSVVYAQGRNTFDYPRIIMTNTGGFRYDLLKGRFTIDNAYQVNPYQNLWQYMTAPWGVAKDVLMNMQTDRVYKRQASDDTQFNSTTGLYETAGYVTEDDFGSDGDNTVHFDQGSANTPHYVAANVSTSNITDDSTLVDVYVTSFFAAAAAKYLTGNTTDWINVTNSTGGGFASFDTLPAMAKLFWSKDC
;
A
#
# COMPACT_ATOMS: atom_id res chain seq x y z
N MET A 1 5.96 44.53 27.09
CA MET A 1 6.22 44.88 25.67
C MET A 1 7.50 44.22 25.26
N LEU A 2 7.40 43.17 24.43
CA LEU A 2 8.37 42.65 23.47
C LEU A 2 7.68 41.42 22.86
N GLY A 3 6.69 41.69 22.00
CA GLY A 3 6.09 40.65 21.17
C GLY A 3 7.11 40.28 20.10
N GLY A 4 7.74 39.12 20.25
CA GLY A 4 8.53 38.53 19.19
C GLY A 4 7.59 38.07 18.08
N SER A 5 7.49 38.82 17.00
CA SER A 5 6.91 38.32 15.76
C SER A 5 7.80 37.17 15.28
N VAL A 6 7.32 35.94 15.38
CA VAL A 6 7.94 34.80 14.72
C VAL A 6 7.81 35.04 13.23
N ASN A 7 8.93 35.30 12.55
CA ASN A 7 8.92 35.52 11.11
C ASN A 7 8.76 34.16 10.41
N HIS A 8 7.52 33.81 10.07
CA HIS A 8 7.14 32.56 9.40
C HIS A 8 7.87 32.33 8.07
N GLU A 9 8.41 33.37 7.44
CA GLU A 9 9.19 33.25 6.19
C GLU A 9 10.62 32.75 6.45
N LEU A 10 11.18 33.06 7.62
CA LEU A 10 12.53 32.65 8.05
C LEU A 10 12.55 31.22 8.60
N MET A 11 11.49 30.78 9.29
CA MET A 11 11.29 29.36 9.62
C MET A 11 11.09 28.50 8.36
N ARG A 12 10.32 28.99 7.38
CA ARG A 12 10.12 28.31 6.07
C ARG A 12 11.43 28.02 5.33
N ARG A 13 12.42 28.92 5.39
CA ARG A 13 13.72 28.71 4.73
C ARG A 13 14.68 27.82 5.53
N HIS A 14 14.54 27.77 6.86
CA HIS A 14 15.38 26.93 7.71
C HIS A 14 14.93 25.46 7.73
N ASP A 15 13.61 25.20 7.65
CA ASP A 15 13.08 23.81 7.54
C ASP A 15 13.33 23.19 6.16
N LEU A 16 13.34 23.97 5.08
CA LEU A 16 13.81 23.50 3.76
C LEU A 16 15.32 23.14 3.74
N GLY A 17 16.05 23.40 4.84
CA GLY A 17 17.44 23.01 5.00
C GLY A 17 17.64 21.49 5.18
N LYS A 18 16.62 20.77 5.62
CA LYS A 18 16.52 19.30 5.58
C LYS A 18 15.32 18.98 4.72
N ARG A 19 15.56 18.44 3.54
CA ARG A 19 14.56 18.32 2.49
C ARG A 19 13.56 17.20 2.81
N ILE A 20 12.62 17.47 3.70
CA ILE A 20 11.42 16.71 4.04
C ILE A 20 10.26 17.71 4.12
N GLN A 21 9.01 17.24 4.05
CA GLN A 21 7.87 18.17 4.09
C GLN A 21 7.83 18.95 5.42
N PRO A 22 7.40 20.24 5.41
CA PRO A 22 7.32 21.02 6.64
C PRO A 22 6.51 20.31 7.73
N GLY A 23 7.08 20.22 8.93
CA GLY A 23 6.47 19.53 10.08
C GLY A 23 6.72 18.02 10.14
N ALA A 24 7.45 17.43 9.19
CA ALA A 24 7.87 16.04 9.27
C ALA A 24 8.94 15.84 10.36
N LEU A 25 8.82 14.75 11.12
CA LEU A 25 9.82 14.36 12.10
C LEU A 25 11.14 13.98 11.40
N THR A 26 12.26 14.40 11.98
CA THR A 26 13.59 14.03 11.47
C THR A 26 13.95 12.63 11.93
N THR A 27 14.30 11.74 10.99
CA THR A 27 14.77 10.38 11.28
C THR A 27 15.99 10.37 12.20
N LEU A 28 15.94 9.57 13.27
CA LEU A 28 17.07 9.36 14.16
C LEU A 28 18.19 8.55 13.48
N PRO A 29 19.47 8.73 13.87
CA PRO A 29 20.55 7.90 13.36
C PRO A 29 20.38 6.43 13.75
N GLN A 30 20.18 5.56 12.76
CA GLN A 30 19.95 4.12 12.95
C GLN A 30 21.08 3.28 12.34
N GLN A 31 21.16 2.00 12.71
CA GLN A 31 22.05 1.05 12.05
C GLN A 31 21.45 0.59 10.72
N ILE A 32 22.10 0.98 9.61
CA ILE A 32 21.67 0.68 8.23
C ILE A 32 22.68 -0.27 7.59
N LYS A 33 22.24 -1.48 7.23
CA LYS A 33 23.08 -2.51 6.57
C LYS A 33 23.42 -2.07 5.14
N ASP A 34 24.57 -2.48 4.61
CA ASP A 34 24.90 -2.23 3.20
C ASP A 34 24.03 -3.08 2.26
N ILE A 35 23.80 -2.58 1.04
CA ILE A 35 23.16 -3.37 -0.02
C ILE A 35 24.16 -4.20 -0.82
N HIS A 36 23.74 -5.38 -1.27
CA HIS A 36 24.50 -6.18 -2.25
C HIS A 36 24.20 -5.72 -3.66
N TRP A 37 25.23 -5.39 -4.44
CA TRP A 37 25.12 -5.08 -5.87
C TRP A 37 25.46 -6.32 -6.70
N GLY A 38 24.53 -6.70 -7.57
CA GLY A 38 24.68 -7.84 -8.49
C GLY A 38 24.77 -7.44 -9.97
N GLN A 39 24.72 -8.44 -10.86
CA GLN A 39 24.70 -8.22 -12.32
C GLN A 39 23.43 -7.51 -12.79
N LEU A 40 22.27 -7.95 -12.29
CA LEU A 40 20.98 -7.26 -12.44
C LEU A 40 20.49 -6.84 -11.06
N ASN A 41 20.07 -5.59 -10.96
CA ASN A 41 19.55 -4.99 -9.73
C ASN A 41 18.15 -4.44 -10.00
N ILE A 42 17.26 -4.52 -9.03
CA ILE A 42 15.91 -3.99 -9.14
C ILE A 42 15.54 -3.23 -7.87
N LEU A 43 15.13 -1.99 -8.03
CA LEU A 43 14.37 -1.24 -7.03
C LEU A 43 12.87 -1.51 -7.24
N SER A 44 12.10 -1.66 -6.17
CA SER A 44 10.65 -1.83 -6.27
C SER A 44 9.84 -0.99 -5.28
N THR A 45 8.66 -0.57 -5.72
CA THR A 45 7.61 0.04 -4.91
C THR A 45 6.28 -0.70 -5.14
N THR A 46 5.36 -0.59 -4.20
CA THR A 46 3.97 -1.07 -4.33
C THR A 46 3.11 -0.39 -3.28
N ASP A 47 1.79 -0.35 -3.48
CA ASP A 47 0.82 0.07 -2.47
C ASP A 47 1.15 1.45 -1.87
N THR A 48 1.58 2.38 -2.71
CA THR A 48 2.04 3.71 -2.25
C THR A 48 0.89 4.58 -1.74
N HIS A 49 -0.34 4.39 -2.26
CA HIS A 49 -1.57 5.05 -1.82
C HIS A 49 -1.45 6.58 -1.60
N GLY A 50 -0.66 7.26 -2.44
CA GLY A 50 -0.53 8.71 -2.42
C GLY A 50 0.34 9.30 -1.30
N TRP A 51 1.07 8.49 -0.53
CA TRP A 51 2.00 8.91 0.55
C TRP A 51 3.27 9.63 0.07
N LEU A 52 3.15 10.42 -0.99
CA LEU A 52 4.25 11.10 -1.67
C LEU A 52 4.82 12.28 -0.89
N ALA A 53 4.12 12.73 0.15
CA ALA A 53 4.58 13.75 1.08
C ALA A 53 5.49 13.20 2.19
N GLY A 54 5.66 11.86 2.27
CA GLY A 54 6.29 11.20 3.40
C GLY A 54 5.39 11.17 4.63
N HIS A 55 5.78 10.37 5.63
CA HIS A 55 5.09 10.34 6.91
C HIS A 55 5.52 11.51 7.79
N LEU A 56 4.60 12.43 8.06
CA LEU A 56 4.92 13.61 8.88
C LEU A 56 5.15 13.26 10.36
N LEU A 57 4.49 12.21 10.85
CA LEU A 57 4.48 11.81 12.27
C LEU A 57 5.17 10.48 12.53
N ASP A 58 5.76 9.84 11.51
CA ASP A 58 6.61 8.67 11.64
C ASP A 58 7.98 8.96 11.04
N GLU A 59 8.97 9.13 11.92
CA GLU A 59 10.32 9.54 11.52
C GLU A 59 11.05 8.47 10.69
N ASN A 60 10.65 7.19 10.77
CA ASN A 60 11.27 6.12 9.99
C ASN A 60 10.96 6.26 8.48
N TYR A 61 9.91 6.99 8.11
CA TYR A 61 9.39 7.06 6.74
C TYR A 61 9.17 8.51 6.27
N SER A 62 10.04 9.41 6.74
CA SER A 62 9.89 10.87 6.60
C SER A 62 10.26 11.44 5.22
N SER A 63 10.94 10.67 4.36
CA SER A 63 11.33 11.13 3.03
C SER A 63 10.11 11.39 2.14
N ASP A 64 10.18 12.42 1.31
CA ASP A 64 9.15 12.69 0.31
C ASP A 64 9.50 12.10 -1.08
N TRP A 65 8.59 12.23 -2.03
CA TRP A 65 8.77 11.71 -3.38
C TRP A 65 9.92 12.38 -4.14
N GLY A 66 10.29 13.59 -3.77
CA GLY A 66 11.46 14.26 -4.30
C GLY A 66 12.75 13.60 -3.79
N ASP A 67 12.82 13.20 -2.52
CA ASP A 67 13.97 12.46 -2.00
C ASP A 67 14.12 11.14 -2.73
N PHE A 68 13.02 10.41 -2.92
CA PHE A 68 12.99 9.19 -3.69
C PHE A 68 13.42 9.40 -5.15
N ALA A 69 13.00 10.50 -5.78
CA ALA A 69 13.43 10.83 -7.15
C ALA A 69 14.95 11.00 -7.26
N ASP A 70 15.58 11.68 -6.29
CA ASP A 70 17.03 11.84 -6.27
C ASP A 70 17.75 10.54 -5.91
N PHE A 71 17.20 9.76 -4.98
CA PHE A 71 17.68 8.42 -4.65
C PHE A 71 17.73 7.54 -5.90
N VAL A 72 16.61 7.40 -6.62
CA VAL A 72 16.52 6.61 -7.86
C VAL A 72 17.53 7.08 -8.90
N ARG A 73 17.62 8.39 -9.14
CA ARG A 73 18.55 8.94 -10.15
C ARG A 73 20.00 8.65 -9.79
N LYS A 74 20.39 8.80 -8.53
CA LYS A 74 21.75 8.51 -8.07
C LYS A 74 22.05 7.02 -8.08
N MET A 75 21.09 6.18 -7.70
CA MET A 75 21.24 4.73 -7.77
C MET A 75 21.42 4.25 -9.21
N LYS A 76 20.64 4.79 -10.17
CA LYS A 76 20.82 4.51 -11.61
C LYS A 76 22.18 5.02 -12.12
N ALA A 77 22.62 6.21 -11.70
CA ALA A 77 23.97 6.70 -12.04
C ALA A 77 25.09 5.81 -11.44
N LYS A 78 24.89 5.30 -10.22
CA LYS A 78 25.82 4.37 -9.56
C LYS A 78 25.86 3.03 -10.28
N ALA A 79 24.72 2.48 -10.70
CA ALA A 79 24.66 1.28 -11.55
C ALA A 79 25.46 1.45 -12.84
N ASP A 80 25.33 2.61 -13.49
CA ASP A 80 26.08 2.95 -14.69
C ASP A 80 27.60 2.99 -14.46
N MET A 81 28.05 3.55 -13.33
CA MET A 81 29.46 3.56 -12.94
C MET A 81 29.99 2.16 -12.62
N LEU A 82 29.16 1.30 -12.02
CA LEU A 82 29.50 -0.08 -11.69
C LEU A 82 29.45 -1.01 -12.92
N GLY A 83 28.86 -0.57 -14.03
CA GLY A 83 28.73 -1.38 -15.24
C GLY A 83 27.69 -2.51 -15.10
N VAL A 84 26.60 -2.25 -14.38
CA VAL A 84 25.52 -3.21 -14.10
C VAL A 84 24.15 -2.62 -14.45
N ASP A 85 23.14 -3.49 -14.65
CA ASP A 85 21.77 -3.04 -14.90
C ASP A 85 21.05 -2.70 -13.59
N LEU A 86 20.24 -1.63 -13.60
CA LEU A 86 19.32 -1.29 -12.52
C LEU A 86 17.94 -0.90 -13.08
N LEU A 87 16.95 -1.75 -12.78
CA LEU A 87 15.55 -1.52 -13.11
C LEU A 87 14.77 -0.94 -11.91
N LEU A 88 13.68 -0.24 -12.20
CA LEU A 88 12.73 0.24 -11.21
C LEU A 88 11.32 -0.26 -11.54
N VAL A 89 10.69 -0.95 -10.59
CA VAL A 89 9.39 -1.62 -10.77
C VAL A 89 8.35 -1.08 -9.78
N ASP A 90 7.10 -0.93 -10.22
CA ASP A 90 5.97 -0.66 -9.34
C ASP A 90 4.83 -1.69 -9.53
N SER A 91 4.18 -2.09 -8.45
CA SER A 91 3.10 -3.09 -8.46
C SER A 91 1.70 -2.54 -8.18
N GLY A 92 1.44 -1.24 -8.36
CA GLY A 92 0.10 -0.65 -8.36
C GLY A 92 -0.39 -0.13 -7.01
N ASP A 93 -1.64 0.36 -6.98
CA ASP A 93 -2.32 1.06 -5.87
C ASP A 93 -1.62 2.38 -5.48
N LEU A 94 -1.94 3.43 -6.24
CA LEU A 94 -1.22 4.72 -6.20
C LEU A 94 -1.97 5.84 -5.46
N HIS A 95 -3.24 5.62 -5.08
CA HIS A 95 -4.11 6.58 -4.37
C HIS A 95 -5.03 5.89 -3.35
N ASP A 96 -5.95 6.61 -2.70
CA ASP A 96 -6.84 6.16 -1.62
C ASP A 96 -6.09 5.77 -0.33
N GLY A 97 -5.41 6.74 0.25
CA GLY A 97 -4.74 6.63 1.55
C GLY A 97 -4.22 7.94 2.13
N THR A 98 -4.35 9.08 1.45
CA THR A 98 -3.88 10.39 1.96
C THR A 98 -4.75 11.52 1.44
N GLY A 99 -4.89 12.60 2.22
CA GLY A 99 -5.60 13.78 1.74
C GLY A 99 -4.88 14.44 0.55
N PHE A 100 -3.54 14.35 0.49
CA PHE A 100 -2.79 14.86 -0.65
C PHE A 100 -3.15 14.18 -1.99
N GLY A 101 -3.43 12.88 -1.96
CA GLY A 101 -3.95 12.14 -3.11
C GLY A 101 -5.45 12.31 -3.30
N ASP A 102 -6.24 12.32 -2.22
CA ASP A 102 -7.66 11.97 -2.31
C ASP A 102 -8.60 13.16 -2.05
N ALA A 103 -8.08 14.33 -1.67
CA ALA A 103 -8.87 15.56 -1.53
C ALA A 103 -9.02 16.34 -2.86
N THR A 104 -8.64 15.74 -3.99
CA THR A 104 -8.73 16.36 -5.31
C THR A 104 -9.75 15.66 -6.19
N GLU A 105 -10.30 16.38 -7.16
CA GLU A 105 -11.18 15.81 -8.20
C GLU A 105 -10.49 15.89 -9.57
N PRO A 106 -10.20 14.74 -10.24
CA PRO A 106 -10.25 13.37 -9.70
C PRO A 106 -9.19 13.12 -8.62
N ASN A 107 -9.30 12.02 -7.87
CA ASN A 107 -8.24 11.56 -6.96
C ASN A 107 -6.92 11.47 -7.75
N GLY A 108 -5.84 11.90 -7.10
CA GLY A 108 -4.49 11.86 -7.63
C GLY A 108 -4.13 13.01 -8.57
N LYS A 109 -4.94 14.06 -8.68
CA LYS A 109 -4.66 15.25 -9.53
C LYS A 109 -3.27 15.83 -9.29
N PHE A 110 -2.81 15.86 -8.03
CA PHE A 110 -1.48 16.35 -7.67
C PHE A 110 -0.43 15.24 -7.57
N THR A 111 -0.80 14.00 -7.23
CA THR A 111 0.16 12.90 -7.02
C THR A 111 0.55 12.19 -8.32
N LEU A 112 -0.38 11.92 -9.23
CA LEU A 112 -0.12 11.21 -10.49
C LEU A 112 0.91 11.94 -11.39
N PRO A 113 0.92 13.29 -11.50
CA PRO A 113 2.00 14.01 -12.19
C PRO A 113 3.39 13.82 -11.55
N LEU A 114 3.48 13.52 -10.25
CA LEU A 114 4.75 13.27 -9.57
C LEU A 114 5.28 11.87 -9.89
N PHE A 115 4.41 10.85 -9.96
CA PHE A 115 4.78 9.51 -10.44
C PHE A 115 5.37 9.55 -11.85
N LYS A 116 4.77 10.33 -12.75
CA LYS A 116 5.23 10.47 -14.15
C LYS A 116 6.64 11.05 -14.29
N GLN A 117 7.19 11.66 -13.22
CA GLN A 117 8.56 12.16 -13.15
C GLN A 117 9.58 11.09 -12.75
N ILE A 118 9.15 9.88 -12.41
CA ILE A 118 10.04 8.79 -12.01
C ILE A 118 10.25 7.83 -13.19
N PRO A 119 11.51 7.47 -13.52
CA PRO A 119 11.83 6.62 -14.67
C PRO A 119 11.64 5.13 -14.32
N TYR A 120 10.39 4.74 -14.06
CA TYR A 120 10.00 3.34 -13.91
C TYR A 120 10.22 2.56 -15.21
N ASP A 121 10.75 1.34 -15.08
CA ASP A 121 11.00 0.41 -16.17
C ASP A 121 9.84 -0.60 -16.34
N LEU A 122 9.02 -0.78 -15.31
CA LEU A 122 7.79 -1.58 -15.32
C LEU A 122 6.83 -1.06 -14.25
N LEU A 123 5.55 -0.89 -14.58
CA LEU A 123 4.49 -0.59 -13.62
C LEU A 123 3.29 -1.50 -13.87
N SER A 124 2.60 -1.87 -12.80
CA SER A 124 1.30 -2.55 -12.84
C SER A 124 0.16 -1.62 -12.42
N ILE A 125 -1.08 -2.05 -12.69
CA ILE A 125 -2.30 -1.42 -12.19
C ILE A 125 -2.73 -2.09 -10.88
N GLY A 126 -3.22 -1.31 -9.92
CA GLY A 126 -3.84 -1.82 -8.71
C GLY A 126 -5.37 -1.88 -8.78
N ASN A 127 -6.02 -2.40 -7.75
CA ASN A 127 -7.48 -2.40 -7.68
C ASN A 127 -8.04 -1.01 -7.40
N HIS A 128 -7.27 -0.13 -6.75
CA HIS A 128 -7.71 1.23 -6.45
C HIS A 128 -7.93 2.09 -7.69
N GLU A 129 -7.15 1.86 -8.75
CA GLU A 129 -7.37 2.52 -10.04
C GLU A 129 -8.64 2.03 -10.79
N LEU A 130 -9.34 1.01 -10.28
CA LEU A 130 -10.43 0.33 -10.97
C LEU A 130 -11.81 0.47 -10.31
N TYR A 131 -11.89 0.89 -9.04
CA TYR A 131 -13.17 0.98 -8.31
C TYR A 131 -14.16 1.95 -8.96
N THR A 132 -13.70 3.06 -9.54
CA THR A 132 -14.57 4.09 -10.11
C THR A 132 -14.30 4.31 -11.59
N THR A 133 -15.36 4.62 -12.35
CA THR A 133 -15.29 4.89 -13.79
C THR A 133 -14.41 6.10 -14.10
N GLU A 134 -14.46 7.13 -13.26
CA GLU A 134 -13.68 8.36 -13.46
C GLU A 134 -12.17 8.08 -13.34
N ILE A 135 -11.76 7.38 -12.28
CA ILE A 135 -10.36 7.04 -12.05
C ILE A 135 -9.85 6.08 -13.13
N ALA A 136 -10.62 5.03 -13.46
CA ALA A 136 -10.23 4.11 -14.52
C ALA A 136 -9.99 4.82 -15.86
N ASN A 137 -10.89 5.75 -16.25
CA ASN A 137 -10.73 6.55 -17.46
C ASN A 137 -9.54 7.52 -17.37
N ASN A 138 -9.32 8.17 -16.22
CA ASN A 138 -8.20 9.07 -16.03
C ASN A 138 -6.86 8.31 -16.15
N THR A 139 -6.74 7.18 -15.48
CA THR A 139 -5.56 6.32 -15.53
C THR A 139 -5.29 5.84 -16.95
N TYR A 140 -6.32 5.40 -17.68
CA TYR A 140 -6.20 4.99 -19.08
C TYR A 140 -5.70 6.10 -20.00
N HIS A 141 -6.31 7.28 -19.95
CA HIS A 141 -6.02 8.35 -20.91
C HIS A 141 -4.79 9.19 -20.55
N ASN A 142 -4.53 9.42 -19.25
CA ASN A 142 -3.61 10.47 -18.79
C ASN A 142 -2.40 9.95 -17.99
N PHE A 143 -2.41 8.68 -17.60
CA PHE A 143 -1.36 8.07 -16.78
C PHE A 143 -0.61 6.96 -17.52
N ALA A 144 -1.31 5.89 -17.90
CA ALA A 144 -0.74 4.70 -18.52
C ALA A 144 0.18 4.98 -19.74
N PRO A 145 -0.14 5.94 -20.65
CA PRO A 145 0.71 6.21 -21.81
C PRO A 145 2.11 6.76 -21.50
N ASN A 146 2.37 7.25 -20.28
CA ASN A 146 3.59 8.01 -19.95
C ASN A 146 4.88 7.23 -20.18
N TRP A 147 4.91 5.93 -19.88
CA TRP A 147 6.12 5.12 -19.96
C TRP A 147 6.25 4.30 -21.26
N GLY A 148 5.62 4.74 -22.35
CA GLY A 148 5.84 4.15 -23.69
C GLY A 148 5.59 2.64 -23.76
N GLY A 149 4.59 2.15 -23.01
CA GLY A 149 4.25 0.73 -22.93
C GLY A 149 4.91 -0.06 -21.80
N ARG A 150 5.48 0.62 -20.80
CA ARG A 150 5.95 0.00 -19.54
C ARG A 150 4.94 0.02 -18.40
N TYR A 151 3.86 0.80 -18.51
CA TYR A 151 2.68 0.56 -17.69
C TYR A 151 1.92 -0.60 -18.33
N ILE A 152 1.98 -1.78 -17.71
CA ILE A 152 1.47 -3.03 -18.28
C ILE A 152 0.22 -3.48 -17.52
N THR A 153 -0.78 -3.93 -18.27
CA THR A 153 -2.00 -4.52 -17.73
C THR A 153 -2.36 -5.77 -18.54
N SER A 154 -1.81 -6.90 -18.14
CA SER A 154 -1.95 -8.18 -18.84
C SER A 154 -3.38 -8.68 -18.88
N ASN A 155 -4.16 -8.49 -17.82
CA ASN A 155 -5.51 -9.05 -17.67
C ASN A 155 -6.61 -8.01 -17.40
N VAL A 156 -6.41 -6.75 -17.80
CA VAL A 156 -7.42 -5.69 -17.65
C VAL A 156 -7.72 -5.03 -18.99
N ASP A 157 -9.01 -4.89 -19.28
CA ASP A 157 -9.55 -4.15 -20.41
C ASP A 157 -10.38 -2.95 -19.95
N ILE A 158 -10.60 -1.99 -20.83
CA ILE A 158 -11.45 -0.81 -20.63
C ILE A 158 -12.43 -0.64 -21.79
N PHE A 159 -13.62 -0.11 -21.49
CA PHE A 159 -14.57 0.37 -22.48
C PHE A 159 -14.28 1.84 -22.81
N ASP A 160 -13.60 2.09 -23.92
CA ASP A 160 -13.36 3.42 -24.45
C ASP A 160 -14.35 3.71 -25.59
N ASN A 161 -15.25 4.68 -25.39
CA ASN A 161 -16.34 5.02 -26.31
C ASN A 161 -17.20 3.80 -26.71
N GLY A 162 -17.48 2.92 -25.74
CA GLY A 162 -18.28 1.70 -25.94
C GLY A 162 -17.53 0.53 -26.59
N VAL A 163 -16.24 0.69 -26.90
CA VAL A 163 -15.39 -0.36 -27.48
C VAL A 163 -14.47 -0.91 -26.40
N GLN A 164 -14.53 -2.23 -26.18
CA GLN A 164 -13.60 -2.92 -25.28
C GLN A 164 -12.20 -2.97 -25.91
N LYS A 165 -11.19 -2.50 -25.17
CA LYS A 165 -9.77 -2.49 -25.57
C LYS A 165 -8.90 -2.93 -24.38
N PRO A 166 -7.68 -3.45 -24.61
CA PRO A 166 -6.71 -3.59 -23.53
C PRO A 166 -6.50 -2.26 -22.82
N PHE A 167 -6.48 -2.28 -21.48
CA PHE A 167 -6.30 -1.07 -20.69
C PHE A 167 -4.93 -0.43 -20.94
N SER A 168 -3.91 -1.23 -21.20
CA SER A 168 -2.60 -0.81 -21.69
C SER A 168 -1.97 -1.97 -22.44
N GLN A 169 -0.68 -1.90 -22.73
CA GLN A 169 0.07 -3.03 -23.27
C GLN A 169 -0.08 -4.25 -22.34
N ARG A 170 -0.35 -5.42 -22.91
CA ARG A 170 -0.48 -6.66 -22.11
C ARG A 170 0.88 -7.25 -21.71
N TYR A 171 1.94 -6.87 -22.39
CA TYR A 171 3.30 -7.34 -22.18
C TYR A 171 4.30 -6.34 -22.78
N ALA A 172 5.57 -6.48 -22.43
CA ALA A 172 6.65 -5.76 -23.09
C ALA A 172 7.92 -6.61 -23.19
N TYR A 173 8.52 -6.65 -24.38
CA TYR A 173 9.79 -7.34 -24.63
C TYR A 173 10.88 -6.31 -24.94
N TYR A 174 12.04 -6.43 -24.29
CA TYR A 174 13.10 -5.43 -24.37
C TYR A 174 14.46 -5.93 -23.92
N GLU A 175 15.51 -5.18 -24.24
CA GLU A 175 16.87 -5.47 -23.82
C GLU A 175 17.35 -4.38 -22.85
N THR A 176 18.00 -4.81 -21.76
CA THR A 176 18.66 -3.92 -20.80
C THR A 176 19.98 -3.39 -21.35
N LYS A 177 20.57 -2.39 -20.67
CA LYS A 177 21.79 -1.72 -21.14
C LYS A 177 22.97 -2.68 -21.28
N PHE A 178 23.06 -3.71 -20.45
CA PHE A 178 24.12 -4.71 -20.51
C PHE A 178 23.74 -6.04 -21.19
N GLY A 179 22.54 -6.14 -21.78
CA GLY A 179 22.21 -7.15 -22.78
C GLY A 179 21.14 -8.17 -22.41
N ILE A 180 20.58 -8.12 -21.19
CA ILE A 180 19.55 -9.06 -20.74
C ILE A 180 18.26 -8.80 -21.52
N ARG A 181 17.76 -9.80 -22.24
CA ARG A 181 16.47 -9.73 -22.95
C ARG A 181 15.33 -10.14 -22.02
N ILE A 182 14.48 -9.19 -21.67
CA ILE A 182 13.42 -9.33 -20.69
C ILE A 182 12.06 -9.44 -21.38
N MET A 183 11.27 -10.42 -20.95
CA MET A 183 9.82 -10.45 -21.18
C MET A 183 9.10 -10.04 -19.90
N SER A 184 8.33 -8.95 -19.97
CA SER A 184 7.54 -8.47 -18.85
C SER A 184 6.05 -8.64 -19.07
N PHE A 185 5.38 -9.08 -18.01
CA PHE A 185 3.93 -9.11 -17.85
C PHE A 185 3.55 -8.37 -16.57
N ALA A 186 2.29 -7.95 -16.44
CA ALA A 186 1.80 -7.40 -15.19
C ALA A 186 0.32 -7.72 -14.96
N PHE A 187 0.03 -8.48 -13.91
CA PHE A 187 -1.32 -9.00 -13.62
C PHE A 187 -1.90 -8.37 -12.35
N ILE A 188 -3.19 -8.08 -12.36
CA ILE A 188 -3.96 -7.90 -11.12
C ILE A 188 -4.56 -9.24 -10.69
N PHE A 189 -4.81 -9.42 -9.39
CA PHE A 189 -5.50 -10.60 -8.86
C PHE A 189 -6.90 -10.78 -9.49
N ASN A 190 -7.61 -11.86 -9.14
CA ASN A 190 -8.97 -12.11 -9.62
C ASN A 190 -9.99 -11.13 -9.00
N PHE A 191 -9.79 -9.84 -9.25
CA PHE A 191 -10.54 -8.72 -8.70
C PHE A 191 -11.90 -8.60 -9.39
N THR A 192 -12.94 -8.43 -8.57
CA THR A 192 -14.35 -8.36 -9.03
C THR A 192 -15.06 -7.08 -8.60
N GLY A 193 -14.36 -6.17 -7.91
CA GLY A 193 -14.91 -4.90 -7.40
C GLY A 193 -14.75 -3.72 -8.37
N ASN A 194 -14.33 -3.97 -9.61
CA ASN A 194 -14.08 -2.92 -10.58
C ASN A 194 -15.39 -2.29 -11.10
N SER A 195 -15.33 -1.03 -11.50
CA SER A 195 -16.45 -0.33 -12.13
C SER A 195 -16.80 -0.93 -13.49
N ASN A 196 -18.00 -0.59 -13.99
CA ASN A 196 -18.48 -1.00 -15.32
C ASN A 196 -17.65 -0.43 -16.50
N ALA A 197 -16.68 0.44 -16.23
CA ALA A 197 -15.77 0.96 -17.23
C ALA A 197 -14.72 -0.08 -17.66
N THR A 198 -14.47 -1.10 -16.83
CA THR A 198 -13.36 -2.03 -17.02
C THR A 198 -13.81 -3.48 -16.97
N VAL A 199 -12.97 -4.38 -17.49
CA VAL A 199 -13.15 -5.83 -17.41
C VAL A 199 -11.86 -6.45 -16.93
N VAL A 200 -11.89 -7.09 -15.76
CA VAL A 200 -10.78 -7.91 -15.26
C VAL A 200 -10.99 -9.35 -15.70
N THR A 201 -10.04 -9.89 -16.46
CA THR A 201 -10.03 -11.31 -16.83
C THR A 201 -9.32 -12.09 -15.73
N PRO A 202 -9.91 -13.16 -15.17
CA PRO A 202 -9.22 -14.00 -14.20
C PRO A 202 -7.86 -14.47 -14.72
N VAL A 203 -6.85 -14.51 -13.86
CA VAL A 203 -5.46 -14.84 -14.25
C VAL A 203 -5.38 -16.19 -14.95
N GLY A 204 -6.12 -17.19 -14.46
CA GLY A 204 -6.19 -18.52 -15.06
C GLY A 204 -6.69 -18.52 -16.50
N ASP A 205 -7.60 -17.61 -16.86
CA ASP A 205 -8.10 -17.47 -18.23
C ASP A 205 -7.13 -16.63 -19.07
N ALA A 206 -6.58 -15.55 -18.49
CA ALA A 206 -5.66 -14.64 -19.17
C ALA A 206 -4.41 -15.36 -19.68
N VAL A 207 -3.83 -16.28 -18.88
CA VAL A 207 -2.66 -17.07 -19.31
C VAL A 207 -2.98 -18.07 -20.43
N GLN A 208 -4.25 -18.39 -20.70
CA GLN A 208 -4.65 -19.26 -21.81
C GLN A 208 -4.89 -18.49 -23.11
N GLN A 209 -4.96 -17.15 -23.05
CA GLN A 209 -5.23 -16.33 -24.23
C GLN A 209 -4.08 -16.38 -25.24
N SER A 210 -4.41 -16.28 -26.52
CA SER A 210 -3.47 -16.44 -27.64
C SER A 210 -2.29 -15.47 -27.58
N TRP A 211 -2.51 -14.23 -27.14
CA TRP A 211 -1.43 -13.25 -26.99
C TRP A 211 -0.41 -13.70 -25.93
N PHE A 212 -0.84 -14.27 -24.80
CA PHE A 212 0.06 -14.73 -23.75
C PHE A 212 0.83 -15.95 -24.24
N GLN A 213 0.11 -16.94 -24.79
CA GLN A 213 0.69 -18.16 -25.35
C GLN A 213 1.75 -17.88 -26.41
N GLN A 214 1.51 -16.90 -27.29
CA GLN A 214 2.48 -16.47 -28.29
C GLN A 214 3.75 -15.88 -27.65
N GLN A 215 3.62 -15.04 -26.62
CA GLN A 215 4.76 -14.37 -26.00
C GLN A 215 5.55 -15.27 -25.06
N VAL A 216 4.89 -16.15 -24.29
CA VAL A 216 5.55 -17.06 -23.36
C VAL A 216 6.35 -18.14 -24.09
N GLN A 217 6.01 -18.48 -25.33
CA GLN A 217 6.73 -19.47 -26.14
C GLN A 217 8.00 -18.92 -26.83
N ARG A 218 8.29 -17.62 -26.69
CA ARG A 218 9.51 -17.01 -27.23
C ARG A 218 10.76 -17.67 -26.65
N THR A 219 11.74 -17.97 -27.50
CA THR A 219 13.01 -18.61 -27.10
C THR A 219 14.15 -17.62 -26.93
N ASP A 220 13.94 -16.35 -27.27
CA ASP A 220 14.89 -15.24 -27.17
C ASP A 220 14.71 -14.42 -25.88
N VAL A 221 14.31 -15.07 -24.79
CA VAL A 221 14.09 -14.47 -23.46
C VAL A 221 15.16 -14.97 -22.50
N ASP A 222 15.85 -14.03 -21.84
CA ASP A 222 16.85 -14.33 -20.81
C ASP A 222 16.30 -14.18 -19.38
N LEU A 223 15.20 -13.44 -19.20
CA LEU A 223 14.53 -13.24 -17.93
C LEU A 223 13.03 -12.93 -18.13
N PHE A 224 12.17 -13.57 -17.35
CA PHE A 224 10.80 -13.11 -17.15
C PHE A 224 10.74 -12.19 -15.93
N LEU A 225 10.36 -10.93 -16.15
CA LEU A 225 10.25 -9.91 -15.08
C LEU A 225 8.78 -9.51 -14.95
N ILE A 226 8.12 -10.00 -13.91
CA ILE A 226 6.66 -9.92 -13.78
C ILE A 226 6.31 -9.04 -12.59
N ALA A 227 5.54 -7.98 -12.83
CA ALA A 227 4.91 -7.21 -11.76
C ALA A 227 3.48 -7.70 -11.56
N GLY A 228 2.87 -7.35 -10.45
CA GLY A 228 1.44 -7.57 -10.33
C GLY A 228 0.90 -7.17 -8.99
N HIS A 229 -0.26 -6.56 -9.02
CA HIS A 229 -1.00 -6.23 -7.83
C HIS A 229 -1.73 -7.49 -7.32
N ILE A 230 -0.95 -8.42 -6.79
CA ILE A 230 -1.36 -9.73 -6.28
C ILE A 230 -0.54 -9.98 -5.01
N THR A 231 -1.20 -10.44 -3.96
CA THR A 231 -0.53 -10.94 -2.75
C THR A 231 0.57 -11.95 -3.12
N LEU A 232 1.80 -11.73 -2.66
CA LEU A 232 2.94 -12.55 -3.09
C LEU A 232 2.85 -14.01 -2.60
N ARG A 233 2.68 -14.19 -1.30
CA ARG A 233 2.66 -15.51 -0.64
C ARG A 233 1.26 -16.12 -0.64
N ASP A 234 1.22 -17.44 -0.78
CA ASP A 234 -0.03 -18.21 -0.79
C ASP A 234 -1.05 -17.77 -1.86
N SER A 235 -0.57 -17.27 -3.01
CA SER A 235 -1.42 -16.86 -4.13
C SER A 235 -1.58 -17.95 -5.18
N HIS A 236 -2.83 -18.25 -5.50
CA HIS A 236 -3.18 -19.14 -6.60
C HIS A 236 -2.81 -18.53 -7.97
N GLU A 237 -3.01 -17.22 -8.12
CA GLU A 237 -2.72 -16.47 -9.35
C GLU A 237 -1.23 -16.55 -9.73
N TRP A 238 -0.32 -16.35 -8.77
CA TRP A 238 1.11 -16.49 -9.04
C TRP A 238 1.48 -17.90 -9.46
N ASN A 239 0.87 -18.92 -8.84
CA ASN A 239 1.11 -20.31 -9.21
C ASN A 239 0.65 -20.62 -10.65
N LEU A 240 -0.44 -20.01 -11.11
CA LEU A 240 -0.92 -20.13 -12.50
C LEU A 240 0.05 -19.48 -13.49
N ILE A 241 0.50 -18.25 -13.21
CA ILE A 241 1.45 -17.52 -14.08
C ILE A 241 2.79 -18.26 -14.15
N TYR A 242 3.34 -18.63 -13.00
CA TYR A 242 4.57 -19.40 -12.89
C TYR A 242 4.48 -20.72 -13.67
N SER A 243 3.38 -21.46 -13.50
CA SER A 243 3.15 -22.72 -14.21
C SER A 243 3.09 -22.52 -15.72
N ALA A 244 2.40 -21.49 -16.18
CA ALA A 244 2.27 -21.20 -17.61
C ALA A 244 3.62 -20.87 -18.26
N ILE A 245 4.53 -20.20 -17.53
CA ILE A 245 5.89 -19.94 -18.01
C ILE A 245 6.74 -21.22 -17.99
N ARG A 246 6.71 -21.97 -16.88
CA ARG A 246 7.54 -23.18 -16.71
C ARG A 246 7.18 -24.32 -17.66
N GLN A 247 5.96 -24.36 -18.18
CA GLN A 247 5.57 -25.29 -19.26
C GLN A 247 6.41 -25.11 -20.54
N HIS A 248 6.95 -23.91 -20.77
CA HIS A 248 7.77 -23.61 -21.96
C HIS A 248 9.24 -23.34 -21.62
N HIS A 249 9.52 -22.89 -20.39
CA HIS A 249 10.84 -22.45 -19.94
C HIS A 249 11.29 -23.15 -18.68
N SER A 250 11.96 -24.30 -18.82
CA SER A 250 12.33 -25.16 -17.69
C SER A 250 13.39 -24.56 -16.76
N SER A 251 14.15 -23.55 -17.18
CA SER A 251 15.21 -22.96 -16.36
C SER A 251 15.39 -21.45 -16.51
N THR A 252 14.75 -20.80 -17.49
CA THR A 252 14.84 -19.34 -17.68
C THR A 252 14.45 -18.62 -16.38
N PRO A 253 15.26 -17.67 -15.89
CA PRO A 253 14.97 -16.93 -14.66
C PRO A 253 13.57 -16.29 -14.65
N ILE A 254 12.89 -16.32 -13.51
CA ILE A 254 11.62 -15.61 -13.28
C ILE A 254 11.76 -14.76 -12.02
N GLN A 255 11.59 -13.45 -12.15
CA GLN A 255 11.55 -12.52 -11.02
C GLN A 255 10.16 -11.89 -10.94
N ILE A 256 9.50 -12.07 -9.79
CA ILE A 256 8.14 -11.59 -9.51
C ILE A 256 8.19 -10.39 -8.54
N PHE A 257 7.32 -9.40 -8.75
CA PHE A 257 7.07 -8.30 -7.84
C PHE A 257 5.57 -8.26 -7.48
N GLY A 258 5.26 -8.58 -6.23
CA GLY A 258 3.88 -8.58 -5.71
C GLY A 258 3.49 -7.28 -5.00
N GLY A 259 2.25 -7.24 -4.53
CA GLY A 259 1.65 -6.09 -3.81
C GLY A 259 0.38 -6.50 -3.07
N HIS A 260 -0.56 -5.57 -2.89
CA HIS A 260 -1.94 -5.75 -2.41
C HIS A 260 -2.12 -6.09 -0.93
N ARG A 261 -1.21 -6.91 -0.37
CA ARG A 261 -1.28 -7.33 1.04
C ARG A 261 -0.57 -6.38 1.99
N HIS A 262 0.09 -5.33 1.48
CA HIS A 262 0.68 -4.27 2.29
C HIS A 262 1.81 -4.77 3.22
N VAL A 263 2.61 -5.76 2.79
CA VAL A 263 3.68 -6.37 3.60
C VAL A 263 5.02 -6.43 2.85
N ARG A 264 6.11 -6.43 3.62
CA ARG A 264 7.43 -6.87 3.15
C ARG A 264 7.42 -8.40 3.10
N ASP A 265 7.78 -8.99 1.96
CA ASP A 265 7.79 -10.45 1.80
C ASP A 265 8.70 -10.90 0.65
N ALA A 266 9.22 -12.12 0.74
CA ALA A 266 9.96 -12.80 -0.32
C ALA A 266 9.63 -14.29 -0.37
N VAL A 267 9.40 -14.80 -1.58
CA VAL A 267 8.95 -16.18 -1.81
C VAL A 267 9.82 -16.86 -2.86
N ALA A 268 10.20 -18.11 -2.62
CA ALA A 268 10.93 -18.96 -3.54
C ALA A 268 9.98 -19.92 -4.27
N TRP A 269 10.00 -19.92 -5.61
CA TRP A 269 9.30 -20.92 -6.42
C TRP A 269 10.21 -22.10 -6.78
N ASP A 270 11.41 -21.83 -7.28
CA ASP A 270 12.41 -22.83 -7.65
C ASP A 270 13.83 -22.23 -7.74
N ALA A 271 14.83 -23.02 -8.12
CA ALA A 271 16.22 -22.57 -8.16
C ALA A 271 16.50 -21.38 -9.11
N THR A 272 15.58 -21.07 -10.03
CA THR A 272 15.65 -19.92 -10.93
C THR A 272 14.43 -19.00 -10.87
N ALA A 273 13.61 -19.09 -9.80
CA ALA A 273 12.41 -18.26 -9.65
C ALA A 273 12.18 -17.83 -8.21
N MET A 274 12.07 -16.52 -8.01
CA MET A 274 11.64 -15.91 -6.75
C MET A 274 10.83 -14.65 -6.98
N GLY A 275 10.18 -14.16 -5.92
CA GLY A 275 9.51 -12.88 -5.92
C GLY A 275 9.68 -12.12 -4.62
N THR A 276 9.37 -10.82 -4.67
CA THR A 276 9.42 -9.90 -3.52
C THR A 276 8.21 -8.96 -3.51
N ALA A 277 7.75 -8.56 -2.33
CA ALA A 277 6.75 -7.51 -2.11
C ALA A 277 7.34 -6.44 -1.20
N ALA A 278 7.12 -5.17 -1.55
CA ALA A 278 7.83 -4.03 -0.98
C ALA A 278 6.96 -3.19 -0.04
N GLY A 279 6.17 -3.82 0.83
CA GLY A 279 5.43 -3.10 1.86
C GLY A 279 4.27 -2.26 1.32
N ARG A 280 4.20 -0.99 1.76
CA ARG A 280 3.12 -0.03 1.48
C ARG A 280 3.54 1.40 1.78
N TYR A 281 2.68 2.35 1.44
CA TYR A 281 2.59 3.74 1.94
C TYR A 281 3.87 4.56 1.84
N CYS A 282 4.76 4.22 0.91
CA CYS A 282 6.10 4.81 0.90
C CYS A 282 6.80 4.64 2.26
N GLU A 283 6.61 3.50 2.93
CA GLU A 283 7.37 3.08 4.13
C GLU A 283 8.60 2.27 3.71
N THR A 284 8.57 1.70 2.50
CA THR A 284 9.57 0.73 2.02
C THR A 284 9.92 0.96 0.55
N VAL A 285 11.21 0.84 0.23
CA VAL A 285 11.72 0.58 -1.12
C VAL A 285 12.32 -0.82 -1.14
N GLY A 286 11.82 -1.70 -2.02
CA GLY A 286 12.40 -3.03 -2.19
C GLY A 286 13.71 -2.98 -2.98
N TRP A 287 14.63 -3.87 -2.64
CA TRP A 287 15.89 -4.09 -3.36
C TRP A 287 16.09 -5.57 -3.62
N SER A 288 16.26 -5.95 -4.89
CA SER A 288 16.49 -7.34 -5.29
C SER A 288 17.64 -7.41 -6.29
N THR A 289 18.45 -8.47 -6.22
CA THR A 289 19.52 -8.73 -7.20
C THR A 289 19.48 -10.14 -7.76
N ILE A 290 20.01 -10.27 -8.98
CA ILE A 290 20.29 -11.56 -9.61
C ILE A 290 21.76 -11.58 -10.05
N ASP A 291 22.47 -12.60 -9.58
CA ASP A 291 23.86 -12.90 -9.91
C ASP A 291 23.98 -14.31 -10.50
N GLY A 292 25.09 -14.59 -11.19
CA GLY A 292 25.32 -15.87 -11.86
C GLY A 292 24.73 -15.96 -13.26
N LEU A 293 24.27 -14.83 -13.82
CA LEU A 293 23.81 -14.76 -15.21
C LEU A 293 24.98 -15.04 -16.17
N PRO A 294 24.79 -15.91 -17.17
CA PRO A 294 25.85 -16.28 -18.12
C PRO A 294 26.44 -15.07 -18.86
N THR A 295 27.71 -15.15 -19.25
CA THR A 295 28.42 -14.08 -19.98
C THR A 295 27.89 -13.83 -21.39
N ASN A 296 27.16 -14.80 -21.97
CA ASN A 296 26.44 -14.61 -23.23
C ASN A 296 25.06 -13.97 -23.06
N VAL A 297 24.57 -13.82 -21.82
CA VAL A 297 23.31 -13.13 -21.48
C VAL A 297 23.56 -11.68 -21.09
N THR A 298 24.60 -11.41 -20.30
CA THR A 298 24.93 -10.03 -19.88
C THR A 298 26.42 -9.76 -19.89
N ARG A 299 26.77 -8.52 -20.27
CA ARG A 299 28.11 -7.98 -20.15
C ARG A 299 28.43 -7.50 -18.73
N ALA A 300 27.41 -7.35 -17.88
CA ALA A 300 27.57 -6.95 -16.49
C ALA A 300 28.31 -8.02 -15.70
N LYS A 301 29.25 -7.58 -14.86
CA LYS A 301 29.94 -8.43 -13.89
C LYS A 301 29.46 -8.07 -12.51
N SER A 302 29.21 -9.07 -11.67
CA SER A 302 28.82 -8.80 -10.29
C SER A 302 29.94 -8.07 -9.54
N PRO A 303 29.71 -6.85 -9.04
CA PRO A 303 30.71 -6.09 -8.30
C PRO A 303 31.05 -6.73 -6.95
N MET A 304 30.10 -7.47 -6.35
CA MET A 304 30.22 -8.04 -5.01
C MET A 304 30.24 -9.58 -4.99
N GLY A 305 30.13 -10.22 -6.16
CA GLY A 305 30.18 -11.67 -6.29
C GLY A 305 28.81 -12.32 -6.14
N GLN A 306 28.76 -13.50 -5.54
CA GLN A 306 27.49 -14.21 -5.37
C GLN A 306 26.59 -13.51 -4.34
N GLY A 307 25.29 -13.49 -4.60
CA GLY A 307 24.29 -13.05 -3.63
C GLY A 307 24.17 -14.03 -2.45
N SER A 308 23.53 -13.58 -1.37
CA SER A 308 23.42 -14.35 -0.12
C SER A 308 22.43 -15.52 -0.22
N ILE A 309 21.53 -15.52 -1.21
CA ILE A 309 20.43 -16.48 -1.33
C ILE A 309 20.71 -17.46 -2.47
N SER A 310 20.70 -18.74 -2.15
CA SER A 310 20.71 -19.85 -3.10
C SER A 310 19.49 -20.74 -2.88
N ILE A 311 18.58 -20.76 -3.85
CA ILE A 311 17.35 -21.55 -3.75
C ILE A 311 17.69 -23.01 -4.10
N THR A 312 17.50 -23.91 -3.13
CA THR A 312 17.89 -25.33 -3.26
C THR A 312 16.72 -26.30 -3.22
N LYS A 313 15.51 -25.80 -2.95
CA LYS A 313 14.30 -26.61 -2.83
C LYS A 313 13.15 -25.95 -3.58
N PRO A 314 12.72 -26.50 -4.72
CA PRO A 314 11.56 -25.97 -5.44
C PRO A 314 10.26 -26.32 -4.71
N MET A 315 9.21 -25.55 -5.00
CA MET A 315 7.87 -25.82 -4.48
C MET A 315 7.29 -27.13 -5.03
N SER A 316 6.69 -27.92 -4.15
CA SER A 316 5.98 -29.15 -4.51
C SER A 316 4.60 -28.90 -5.12
N GLY A 317 4.05 -29.89 -5.83
CA GLY A 317 2.65 -29.87 -6.29
C GLY A 317 2.44 -29.48 -7.75
N TYR A 318 3.53 -29.36 -8.53
CA TYR A 318 3.47 -29.04 -9.95
C TYR A 318 3.76 -30.26 -10.83
N ASN A 319 3.05 -30.38 -11.96
CA ASN A 319 3.21 -31.46 -12.93
C ASN A 319 4.15 -31.07 -14.10
N PHE A 320 5.28 -30.44 -13.78
CA PHE A 320 6.35 -30.12 -14.72
C PHE A 320 7.70 -30.15 -14.01
N THR A 321 8.79 -30.33 -14.75
CA THR A 321 10.14 -30.35 -14.18
C THR A 321 10.57 -28.95 -13.78
N GLN A 322 10.97 -28.80 -12.53
CA GLN A 322 11.49 -27.55 -11.96
C GLN A 322 13.00 -27.66 -11.76
N PRO A 323 13.75 -26.57 -11.95
CA PRO A 323 15.16 -26.52 -11.62
C PRO A 323 15.32 -26.60 -10.10
N SER A 324 16.02 -27.63 -9.62
CA SER A 324 16.36 -27.78 -8.19
C SER A 324 17.77 -27.28 -7.86
N LYS A 325 18.55 -26.91 -8.88
CA LYS A 325 19.89 -26.35 -8.76
C LYS A 325 20.11 -25.30 -9.84
N SER A 326 20.86 -24.28 -9.49
CA SER A 326 21.28 -23.22 -10.41
C SER A 326 22.59 -22.60 -9.92
N ASN A 327 23.31 -21.95 -10.83
CA ASN A 327 24.40 -21.03 -10.46
C ASN A 327 23.88 -19.63 -10.11
N LEU A 328 22.57 -19.39 -10.28
CA LEU A 328 21.96 -18.13 -9.90
C LEU A 328 21.94 -17.99 -8.39
N THR A 329 22.30 -16.79 -7.95
CA THR A 329 22.20 -16.38 -6.56
C THR A 329 21.48 -15.04 -6.50
N TYR A 330 20.76 -14.82 -5.42
CA TYR A 330 19.91 -13.65 -5.24
C TYR A 330 20.30 -12.92 -3.97
N SER A 331 19.89 -11.66 -3.87
CA SER A 331 19.81 -10.92 -2.61
C SER A 331 18.49 -10.17 -2.59
N ARG A 332 17.92 -10.00 -1.40
CA ARG A 332 16.72 -9.19 -1.17
C ARG A 332 16.86 -8.35 0.08
N GLN A 333 16.46 -7.09 0.01
CA GLN A 333 16.40 -6.17 1.14
C GLN A 333 15.21 -5.23 1.07
N TYR A 334 14.75 -4.75 2.22
CA TYR A 334 13.68 -3.77 2.35
C TYR A 334 14.24 -2.49 2.99
N LEU A 335 14.32 -1.43 2.20
CA LEU A 335 14.92 -0.16 2.61
C LEU A 335 13.83 0.72 3.19
N ASP A 336 14.04 1.29 4.36
CA ASP A 336 13.11 2.28 4.88
C ASP A 336 13.12 3.53 4.01
N PHE A 337 11.95 4.13 3.87
CA PHE A 337 11.76 5.32 3.05
C PHE A 337 12.15 6.59 3.82
N ASN A 338 13.44 6.70 4.14
CA ASN A 338 13.98 7.85 4.86
C ASN A 338 15.31 8.33 4.32
N ARG A 339 15.65 9.56 4.70
CA ARG A 339 16.82 10.26 4.20
C ARG A 339 18.13 9.55 4.56
N PRO A 340 18.37 9.12 5.82
CA PRO A 340 19.58 8.38 6.16
C PRO A 340 19.80 7.13 5.30
N THR A 341 18.74 6.36 5.02
CA THR A 341 18.80 5.17 4.17
C THR A 341 19.18 5.53 2.73
N PHE A 342 18.56 6.56 2.17
CA PHE A 342 18.86 7.00 0.81
C PHE A 342 20.29 7.56 0.67
N GLU A 343 20.77 8.33 1.65
CA GLU A 343 22.14 8.88 1.67
C GLU A 343 23.20 7.79 1.77
N LYS A 344 22.99 6.83 2.68
CA LYS A 344 23.88 5.68 2.87
C LYS A 344 24.13 4.94 1.56
N HIS A 345 23.08 4.60 0.82
CA HIS A 345 23.19 3.75 -0.37
C HIS A 345 23.62 4.49 -1.63
N THR A 346 23.38 5.80 -1.68
CA THR A 346 23.91 6.67 -2.73
C THR A 346 25.34 7.18 -2.43
N GLN A 347 25.90 6.84 -1.26
CA GLN A 347 27.19 7.33 -0.77
C GLN A 347 27.27 8.86 -0.82
N SER A 348 26.20 9.50 -0.38
CA SER A 348 26.10 10.95 -0.31
C SER A 348 25.85 11.40 1.12
N THR A 349 25.78 12.72 1.30
CA THR A 349 25.56 13.40 2.58
C THR A 349 24.41 14.38 2.39
N ASP A 350 23.88 14.93 3.49
CA ASP A 350 22.93 16.05 3.45
C ASP A 350 23.29 17.13 2.41
N GLN A 351 24.58 17.47 2.29
CA GLN A 351 25.08 18.51 1.38
C GLN A 351 25.15 18.07 -0.09
N THR A 352 25.29 16.77 -0.37
CA THR A 352 25.58 16.23 -1.71
C THR A 352 24.46 15.37 -2.28
N PHE A 353 23.47 15.02 -1.47
CA PHE A 353 22.31 14.25 -1.92
C PHE A 353 21.35 15.12 -2.75
N ASN A 354 21.04 16.34 -2.32
CA ASN A 354 20.04 17.16 -3.01
C ASN A 354 20.45 17.50 -4.45
N THR A 355 19.53 17.33 -5.40
CA THR A 355 19.61 17.91 -6.74
C THR A 355 18.48 18.89 -6.98
N SER A 356 18.63 19.78 -7.97
CA SER A 356 17.57 20.70 -8.38
C SER A 356 16.31 19.97 -8.86
N TYR A 357 16.46 18.74 -9.36
CA TYR A 357 15.35 17.92 -9.85
C TYR A 357 14.44 17.51 -8.72
N GLY A 358 14.99 16.81 -7.73
CA GLY A 358 14.24 16.44 -6.56
C GLY A 358 13.71 17.69 -5.83
N LEU A 359 14.52 18.75 -5.66
CA LEU A 359 14.09 19.97 -4.95
C LEU A 359 12.84 20.57 -5.59
N GLY A 360 12.74 20.51 -6.92
CA GLY A 360 11.54 20.90 -7.66
C GLY A 360 10.32 20.05 -7.30
N ILE A 361 10.47 18.73 -7.17
CA ILE A 361 9.39 17.80 -6.78
C ILE A 361 8.95 18.07 -5.34
N THR A 362 9.88 18.12 -4.38
CA THR A 362 9.61 18.45 -2.96
C THR A 362 8.86 19.78 -2.85
N LYS A 363 9.33 20.82 -3.57
CA LYS A 363 8.66 22.12 -3.60
C LYS A 363 7.25 22.02 -4.19
N ASN A 364 7.07 21.27 -5.28
CA ASN A 364 5.76 21.09 -5.91
C ASN A 364 4.77 20.40 -4.96
N ILE A 365 5.22 19.41 -4.17
CA ILE A 365 4.40 18.78 -3.13
C ILE A 365 3.95 19.83 -2.11
N THR A 366 4.89 20.61 -1.57
CA THR A 366 4.58 21.66 -0.58
C THR A 366 3.62 22.69 -1.15
N ASP A 367 3.92 23.24 -2.34
CA ASP A 367 3.07 24.23 -3.01
C ASP A 367 1.67 23.67 -3.27
N SER A 368 1.54 22.41 -3.69
CA SER A 368 0.26 21.77 -3.97
C SER A 368 -0.54 21.52 -2.70
N ARG A 369 0.09 21.03 -1.62
CA ARG A 369 -0.54 20.88 -0.30
C ARG A 369 -1.04 22.22 0.24
N ASP A 370 -0.29 23.29 0.04
CA ASP A 370 -0.68 24.66 0.45
C ASP A 370 -1.92 25.18 -0.31
N THR A 371 -2.24 24.63 -1.49
CA THR A 371 -3.49 24.96 -2.21
C THR A 371 -4.73 24.24 -1.68
N LEU A 372 -4.55 23.28 -0.77
CA LEU A 372 -5.61 22.49 -0.14
C LEU A 372 -5.71 22.86 1.35
N PRO A 373 -6.24 24.05 1.70
CA PRO A 373 -6.32 24.50 3.09
C PRO A 373 -7.02 23.51 4.01
N GLU A 374 -7.98 22.74 3.48
CA GLU A 374 -8.68 21.66 4.20
C GLU A 374 -7.73 20.63 4.82
N LEU A 375 -6.58 20.35 4.18
CA LEU A 375 -5.58 19.40 4.70
C LEU A 375 -4.84 19.92 5.94
N THR A 376 -4.85 21.23 6.16
CA THR A 376 -4.14 21.88 7.27
C THR A 376 -5.07 22.40 8.36
N GLU A 377 -6.38 22.47 8.10
CA GLU A 377 -7.38 22.94 9.06
C GLU A 377 -7.49 22.00 10.28
N LEU A 378 -7.42 22.57 11.49
CA LEU A 378 -7.60 21.82 12.72
C LEU A 378 -9.07 21.44 12.91
N LEU A 379 -9.38 20.14 12.91
CA LEU A 379 -10.71 19.65 13.26
C LEU A 379 -10.87 19.49 14.77
N GLY A 380 -9.83 18.99 15.43
CA GLY A 380 -9.73 18.79 16.88
C GLY A 380 -8.43 18.08 17.25
N CYS A 381 -8.25 17.76 18.52
CA CYS A 381 -7.08 17.09 19.05
C CYS A 381 -7.47 15.66 19.46
N ALA A 382 -6.96 14.67 18.74
CA ALA A 382 -7.14 13.26 19.09
C ALA A 382 -6.64 13.06 20.54
N PRO A 383 -7.48 12.55 21.45
CA PRO A 383 -7.18 12.55 22.88
C PRO A 383 -6.03 11.60 23.24
N ASP A 384 -5.87 10.54 22.46
CA ASP A 384 -4.80 9.55 22.60
C ASP A 384 -4.47 8.91 21.25
N SER A 385 -3.43 8.07 21.22
CA SER A 385 -3.07 7.26 20.06
C SER A 385 -3.84 5.93 20.11
N TYR A 386 -4.53 5.62 19.01
CA TYR A 386 -5.28 4.38 18.83
C TYR A 386 -4.78 3.64 17.59
N TYR A 387 -4.44 2.37 17.78
CA TYR A 387 -3.68 1.61 16.80
C TYR A 387 -4.56 0.57 16.10
N LEU A 388 -4.46 0.51 14.77
CA LEU A 388 -5.30 -0.33 13.93
C LEU A 388 -5.06 -1.82 14.21
N SER A 389 -3.79 -2.20 14.26
CA SER A 389 -3.39 -3.60 14.39
C SER A 389 -2.36 -3.86 15.48
N ARG A 390 -1.88 -2.88 16.27
CA ARG A 390 -0.91 -3.16 17.34
C ARG A 390 -1.53 -3.87 18.54
N PHE A 391 -2.79 -3.57 18.85
CA PHE A 391 -3.50 -4.10 20.01
C PHE A 391 -4.77 -4.88 19.60
N PRO A 392 -5.14 -5.96 20.34
CA PRO A 392 -6.39 -6.68 20.09
C PRO A 392 -7.59 -5.75 20.18
N THR A 393 -8.69 -6.07 19.48
CA THR A 393 -9.92 -5.26 19.46
C THR A 393 -10.58 -5.06 20.83
N SER A 394 -10.18 -5.83 21.85
CA SER A 394 -10.64 -5.66 23.23
C SER A 394 -9.82 -4.66 24.04
N ASP A 395 -8.62 -4.27 23.58
CA ASP A 395 -7.75 -3.32 24.28
C ASP A 395 -8.19 -1.87 23.99
N PRO A 396 -8.24 -0.98 25.00
CA PRO A 396 -8.65 0.42 24.82
C PRO A 396 -7.75 1.23 23.89
N ARG A 397 -6.51 0.78 23.64
CA ARG A 397 -5.58 1.40 22.67
C ARG A 397 -5.82 0.93 21.24
N SER A 398 -6.72 -0.04 21.01
CA SER A 398 -7.08 -0.44 19.64
C SER A 398 -8.00 0.61 19.02
N LEU A 399 -7.69 1.03 17.78
CA LEU A 399 -8.56 1.89 16.99
C LEU A 399 -9.95 1.25 16.82
N LEU A 400 -10.00 -0.05 16.57
CA LEU A 400 -11.27 -0.78 16.41
C LEU A 400 -12.09 -0.80 17.71
N ASN A 401 -11.43 -0.85 18.88
CA ASN A 401 -12.10 -0.68 20.16
C ASN A 401 -12.66 0.73 20.33
N TYR A 402 -11.82 1.75 20.11
CA TYR A 402 -12.24 3.15 20.25
C TYR A 402 -13.39 3.51 19.31
N LEU A 403 -13.34 3.01 18.07
CA LEU A 403 -14.42 3.16 17.09
C LEU A 403 -15.73 2.55 17.60
N THR A 404 -15.70 1.31 18.08
CA THR A 404 -16.93 0.58 18.45
C THR A 404 -17.48 0.95 19.82
N THR A 405 -16.66 1.47 20.73
CA THR A 405 -17.08 1.85 22.09
C THR A 405 -17.39 3.33 22.24
N THR A 406 -16.75 4.20 21.44
CA THR A 406 -16.85 5.66 21.59
C THR A 406 -17.32 6.34 20.32
N VAL A 407 -16.63 6.14 19.20
CA VAL A 407 -16.87 6.94 17.98
C VAL A 407 -18.22 6.61 17.34
N PHE A 408 -18.44 5.36 16.94
CA PHE A 408 -19.67 4.94 16.25
C PHE A 408 -20.93 5.22 17.07
N PRO A 409 -20.99 4.88 18.38
CA PRO A 409 -22.14 5.24 19.21
C PRO A 409 -22.45 6.74 19.20
N SER A 410 -21.43 7.59 19.13
CA SER A 410 -21.54 9.05 19.26
C SER A 410 -21.96 9.76 17.98
N VAL A 411 -21.60 9.26 16.79
CA VAL A 411 -21.82 10.00 15.52
C VAL A 411 -22.52 9.21 14.41
N VAL A 412 -22.64 7.87 14.51
CA VAL A 412 -23.28 7.06 13.46
C VAL A 412 -24.71 6.74 13.87
N TYR A 413 -25.65 7.56 13.39
CA TYR A 413 -27.09 7.36 13.56
C TYR A 413 -27.87 8.14 12.49
N ALA A 414 -29.05 7.64 12.12
CA ALA A 414 -29.98 8.40 11.28
C ALA A 414 -30.63 9.53 12.10
N GLN A 415 -30.96 10.63 11.44
CA GLN A 415 -31.63 11.78 12.08
C GLN A 415 -32.89 11.35 12.81
N GLY A 416 -33.05 11.78 14.07
CA GLY A 416 -34.19 11.41 14.92
C GLY A 416 -34.13 10.00 15.53
N ARG A 417 -33.10 9.20 15.23
CA ARG A 417 -32.95 7.82 15.73
C ARG A 417 -31.82 7.65 16.75
N ASN A 418 -31.39 8.75 17.38
CA ASN A 418 -30.42 8.74 18.48
C ASN A 418 -31.11 8.76 19.85
N THR A 419 -32.03 7.82 20.09
CA THR A 419 -32.75 7.66 21.37
C THR A 419 -32.76 6.20 21.81
N PHE A 420 -33.17 5.93 23.05
CA PHE A 420 -33.30 4.57 23.56
C PHE A 420 -34.40 3.75 22.85
N ASP A 421 -35.33 4.40 22.15
CA ASP A 421 -36.40 3.76 21.39
C ASP A 421 -35.90 3.11 20.08
N TYR A 422 -34.68 3.46 19.66
CA TYR A 422 -34.04 2.93 18.46
C TYR A 422 -32.72 2.25 18.82
N PRO A 423 -32.77 1.05 19.44
CA PRO A 423 -31.58 0.24 19.66
C PRO A 423 -30.91 -0.06 18.31
N ARG A 424 -29.57 -0.06 18.30
CA ARG A 424 -28.81 -0.22 17.05
C ARG A 424 -27.52 -1.01 17.19
N ILE A 425 -27.19 -1.72 16.11
CA ILE A 425 -25.89 -2.36 15.88
C ILE A 425 -25.21 -1.58 14.76
N ILE A 426 -23.96 -1.15 14.95
CA ILE A 426 -23.22 -0.38 13.94
C ILE A 426 -21.98 -1.15 13.55
N MET A 427 -21.90 -1.61 12.30
CA MET A 427 -20.83 -2.47 11.82
C MET A 427 -19.97 -1.81 10.77
N THR A 428 -18.69 -2.12 10.77
CA THR A 428 -17.76 -1.76 9.71
C THR A 428 -16.84 -2.93 9.40
N ASN A 429 -16.32 -3.01 8.17
CA ASN A 429 -15.19 -3.89 7.85
C ASN A 429 -13.89 -3.24 8.32
N THR A 430 -12.98 -4.02 8.91
CA THR A 430 -11.73 -3.48 9.47
C THR A 430 -10.81 -2.90 8.41
N GLY A 431 -10.79 -3.47 7.20
CA GLY A 431 -10.04 -2.96 6.05
C GLY A 431 -10.51 -1.60 5.53
N GLY A 432 -11.66 -1.09 6.02
CA GLY A 432 -12.09 0.29 5.80
C GLY A 432 -11.17 1.31 6.48
N PHE A 433 -10.41 0.89 7.49
CA PHE A 433 -9.44 1.73 8.18
C PHE A 433 -8.02 1.37 7.76
N ARG A 434 -7.19 2.37 7.47
CA ARG A 434 -5.93 2.22 6.74
C ARG A 434 -4.69 2.58 7.56
N TYR A 435 -4.84 3.44 8.56
CA TYR A 435 -3.75 3.90 9.42
C TYR A 435 -4.17 4.08 10.88
N ASP A 436 -3.18 4.21 11.76
CA ASP A 436 -3.36 4.50 13.17
C ASP A 436 -3.93 5.92 13.36
N LEU A 437 -4.79 6.11 14.37
CA LEU A 437 -5.19 7.45 14.81
C LEU A 437 -4.20 7.92 15.87
N LEU A 438 -3.25 8.78 15.50
CA LEU A 438 -2.23 9.27 16.44
C LEU A 438 -2.75 10.44 17.29
N LYS A 439 -2.29 10.49 18.55
CA LYS A 439 -2.60 11.57 19.49
C LYS A 439 -2.19 12.94 18.93
N GLY A 440 -2.99 13.95 19.22
CA GLY A 440 -2.67 15.35 18.93
C GLY A 440 -3.44 15.90 17.75
N ARG A 441 -2.81 16.78 16.97
CA ARG A 441 -3.48 17.58 15.95
C ARG A 441 -4.12 16.70 14.88
N PHE A 442 -5.44 16.77 14.73
CA PHE A 442 -6.20 16.00 13.74
C PHE A 442 -6.82 16.92 12.69
N THR A 443 -6.50 16.64 11.44
CA THR A 443 -6.92 17.39 10.24
C THR A 443 -7.68 16.47 9.27
N ILE A 444 -8.15 17.01 8.15
CA ILE A 444 -8.71 16.20 7.07
C ILE A 444 -7.66 15.25 6.47
N ASP A 445 -6.38 15.64 6.39
CA ASP A 445 -5.32 14.75 5.89
C ASP A 445 -5.19 13.50 6.78
N ASN A 446 -5.23 13.69 8.10
CA ASN A 446 -5.24 12.57 9.05
C ASN A 446 -6.50 11.71 8.92
N ALA A 447 -7.66 12.32 8.64
CA ALA A 447 -8.88 11.56 8.40
C ALA A 447 -8.77 10.65 7.17
N TYR A 448 -8.22 11.15 6.06
CA TYR A 448 -7.96 10.34 4.87
C TYR A 448 -6.96 9.21 5.14
N GLN A 449 -5.90 9.47 5.91
CA GLN A 449 -4.95 8.45 6.31
C GLN A 449 -5.63 7.33 7.11
N VAL A 450 -6.54 7.67 8.02
CA VAL A 450 -7.21 6.68 8.87
C VAL A 450 -8.35 5.96 8.13
N ASN A 451 -9.19 6.65 7.36
CA ASN A 451 -10.29 6.09 6.58
C ASN A 451 -10.53 6.96 5.32
N PRO A 452 -10.01 6.59 4.13
CA PRO A 452 -10.15 7.40 2.93
C PRO A 452 -11.47 7.17 2.17
N TYR A 453 -12.27 6.19 2.59
CA TYR A 453 -13.38 5.70 1.78
C TYR A 453 -14.67 6.51 1.96
N GLN A 454 -15.29 6.85 0.83
CA GLN A 454 -16.58 7.55 0.77
C GLN A 454 -17.80 6.59 0.81
N ASN A 455 -17.65 5.43 1.47
CA ASN A 455 -18.74 4.46 1.57
C ASN A 455 -19.85 5.01 2.46
N LEU A 456 -21.07 5.16 1.93
CA LEU A 456 -22.18 5.72 2.69
C LEU A 456 -22.57 4.79 3.84
N TRP A 457 -22.79 5.36 5.02
CA TRP A 457 -23.50 4.65 6.08
C TRP A 457 -24.95 4.44 5.65
N GLN A 458 -25.41 3.20 5.77
CA GLN A 458 -26.79 2.80 5.51
C GLN A 458 -27.32 2.06 6.73
N TYR A 459 -28.63 2.13 6.97
CA TYR A 459 -29.28 1.32 8.00
C TYR A 459 -30.45 0.51 7.44
N MET A 460 -30.70 -0.62 8.08
CA MET A 460 -31.85 -1.48 7.85
C MET A 460 -32.45 -1.88 9.21
N THR A 461 -33.76 -1.76 9.37
CA THR A 461 -34.46 -2.20 10.58
C THR A 461 -34.84 -3.68 10.47
N ALA A 462 -34.40 -4.50 11.42
CA ALA A 462 -34.67 -5.94 11.44
C ALA A 462 -34.98 -6.46 12.87
N PRO A 463 -35.66 -7.62 12.99
CA PRO A 463 -35.89 -8.24 14.29
C PRO A 463 -34.58 -8.62 15.00
N TRP A 464 -34.54 -8.42 16.32
CA TRP A 464 -33.38 -8.74 17.15
C TRP A 464 -32.93 -10.21 17.01
N GLY A 465 -33.89 -11.13 16.84
CA GLY A 465 -33.63 -12.56 16.69
C GLY A 465 -32.67 -12.91 15.55
N VAL A 466 -32.59 -12.09 14.50
CA VAL A 466 -31.61 -12.25 13.40
C VAL A 466 -30.45 -11.26 13.52
N ALA A 467 -30.73 -10.03 13.96
CA ALA A 467 -29.74 -8.96 14.02
C ALA A 467 -28.62 -9.26 15.02
N LYS A 468 -28.91 -9.94 16.14
CA LYS A 468 -27.90 -10.25 17.17
C LYS A 468 -26.74 -11.14 16.69
N ASP A 469 -26.98 -11.96 15.66
CA ASP A 469 -26.01 -12.92 15.13
C ASP A 469 -25.30 -12.43 13.86
N VAL A 470 -25.67 -11.26 13.33
CA VAL A 470 -25.15 -10.74 12.05
C VAL A 470 -23.62 -10.62 12.05
N LEU A 471 -23.03 -10.12 13.14
CA LEU A 471 -21.57 -10.01 13.25
C LEU A 471 -20.94 -11.39 13.19
N MET A 472 -21.42 -12.35 13.97
CA MET A 472 -20.85 -13.71 13.99
C MET A 472 -20.92 -14.38 12.62
N ASN A 473 -22.06 -14.26 11.94
CA ASN A 473 -22.28 -14.85 10.63
C ASN A 473 -21.37 -14.27 9.54
N MET A 474 -20.88 -13.04 9.71
CA MET A 474 -19.99 -12.36 8.77
C MET A 474 -18.50 -12.61 9.02
N GLN A 475 -18.10 -13.33 10.07
CA GLN A 475 -16.69 -13.42 10.54
C GLN A 475 -15.93 -14.67 10.08
N THR A 476 -16.34 -15.33 9.00
CA THR A 476 -15.78 -16.62 8.60
C THR A 476 -14.43 -16.49 7.90
N ASP A 477 -13.37 -16.21 8.65
CA ASP A 477 -11.97 -16.49 8.27
C ASP A 477 -11.03 -16.39 9.49
N ARG A 478 -9.90 -17.12 9.44
CA ARG A 478 -8.97 -17.29 10.57
C ARG A 478 -8.06 -16.09 10.77
N VAL A 479 -7.73 -15.81 12.04
CA VAL A 479 -6.87 -14.68 12.45
C VAL A 479 -5.72 -15.20 13.36
N TYR A 480 -4.48 -14.73 13.15
CA TYR A 480 -3.21 -15.07 13.86
C TYR A 480 -2.65 -14.10 14.95
N LYS A 481 -2.57 -14.53 16.21
CA LYS A 481 -2.22 -13.68 17.37
C LYS A 481 -0.71 -13.50 17.57
N ARG A 482 -0.22 -12.30 17.99
CA ARG A 482 0.70 -12.13 19.15
C ARG A 482 0.95 -10.66 19.60
N GLN A 483 1.69 -10.50 20.70
CA GLN A 483 1.83 -9.32 21.56
C GLN A 483 2.87 -8.30 21.08
N ALA A 484 2.62 -7.02 21.40
CA ALA A 484 3.47 -5.87 21.15
C ALA A 484 4.40 -5.51 22.32
N SER A 485 5.54 -4.87 22.01
CA SER A 485 6.47 -4.24 22.97
C SER A 485 6.78 -2.81 22.51
N ASP A 486 6.71 -1.86 23.45
CA ASP A 486 6.92 -0.43 23.20
C ASP A 486 8.19 0.04 23.92
N ASP A 487 9.35 0.10 23.25
CA ASP A 487 10.35 1.13 23.59
C ASP A 487 11.46 1.32 22.56
N THR A 488 11.69 2.56 22.13
CA THR A 488 12.87 2.95 21.32
C THR A 488 14.12 2.94 22.20
N GLN A 489 15.16 2.23 21.78
CA GLN A 489 16.36 2.04 22.61
C GLN A 489 17.57 2.78 22.03
N PHE A 490 18.17 3.67 22.83
CA PHE A 490 19.44 4.32 22.47
C PHE A 490 20.63 3.48 22.92
N ASN A 491 21.49 3.10 21.98
CA ASN A 491 22.74 2.41 22.30
C ASN A 491 23.88 3.43 22.48
N SER A 492 24.21 3.70 23.75
CA SER A 492 25.30 4.62 24.12
C SER A 492 26.70 4.21 23.62
N THR A 493 26.91 2.96 23.23
CA THR A 493 28.20 2.46 22.71
C THR A 493 28.36 2.76 21.23
N THR A 494 27.30 2.62 20.44
CA THR A 494 27.32 2.87 18.99
C THR A 494 26.90 4.29 18.62
N GLY A 495 26.20 4.99 19.52
CA GLY A 495 25.57 6.28 19.25
C GLY A 495 24.35 6.18 18.33
N LEU A 496 23.78 4.98 18.16
CA LEU A 496 22.66 4.70 17.27
C LEU A 496 21.39 4.36 18.06
N TYR A 497 20.25 4.63 17.45
CA TYR A 497 18.93 4.27 17.95
C TYR A 497 18.45 2.97 17.29
N GLU A 498 17.83 2.11 18.08
CA GLU A 498 17.00 1.02 17.62
C GLU A 498 15.54 1.46 17.79
N THR A 499 14.83 1.64 16.66
CA THR A 499 13.45 2.12 16.64
C THR A 499 12.50 0.97 16.33
N ALA A 500 11.22 1.15 16.68
CA ALA A 500 10.16 0.26 16.24
C ALA A 500 10.08 0.32 14.71
N GLY A 501 9.94 -0.83 14.07
CA GLY A 501 9.85 -0.92 12.62
C GLY A 501 9.55 -2.34 12.19
N TYR A 502 9.82 -2.64 10.92
CA TYR A 502 9.63 -3.99 10.40
C TYR A 502 10.77 -4.92 10.82
N VAL A 503 10.38 -6.12 11.27
CA VAL A 503 11.26 -7.28 11.41
C VAL A 503 10.63 -8.41 10.61
N THR A 504 11.03 -8.51 9.36
CA THR A 504 10.43 -9.33 8.32
C THR A 504 11.01 -10.74 8.37
N GLU A 505 10.14 -11.74 8.49
CA GLU A 505 10.49 -13.14 8.25
C GLU A 505 9.85 -13.61 6.95
N ASP A 506 10.67 -14.12 6.03
CA ASP A 506 10.24 -14.63 4.73
C ASP A 506 10.93 -15.96 4.39
N ASP A 507 10.82 -16.44 3.14
CA ASP A 507 11.40 -17.76 2.76
C ASP A 507 12.92 -17.83 2.93
N PHE A 508 13.58 -16.67 3.04
CA PHE A 508 15.03 -16.56 3.12
C PHE A 508 15.53 -16.16 4.51
N GLY A 509 14.65 -16.21 5.53
CA GLY A 509 14.97 -15.91 6.92
C GLY A 509 14.56 -14.49 7.31
N SER A 510 15.29 -13.91 8.28
CA SER A 510 14.91 -12.65 8.95
C SER A 510 15.91 -11.49 8.74
N ASP A 511 16.77 -11.59 7.74
CA ASP A 511 17.85 -10.62 7.48
C ASP A 511 17.50 -9.58 6.40
N GLY A 512 16.25 -9.56 5.92
CA GLY A 512 15.80 -8.73 4.80
C GLY A 512 15.70 -7.23 5.08
N ASP A 513 15.22 -6.80 6.24
CA ASP A 513 15.08 -5.37 6.53
C ASP A 513 16.43 -4.69 6.57
N ASN A 514 16.59 -3.55 5.91
CA ASN A 514 17.88 -2.91 5.76
C ASN A 514 18.33 -2.19 7.04
N THR A 515 17.40 -1.53 7.71
CA THR A 515 17.59 -0.91 9.02
C THR A 515 17.34 -1.93 10.12
N VAL A 516 18.14 -1.88 11.19
CA VAL A 516 17.91 -2.71 12.37
C VAL A 516 16.81 -2.09 13.24
N HIS A 517 15.71 -2.80 13.36
CA HIS A 517 14.57 -2.47 14.22
C HIS A 517 14.31 -3.56 15.24
N PHE A 518 13.55 -3.22 16.27
CA PHE A 518 12.85 -4.22 17.08
C PHE A 518 11.41 -4.39 16.58
N ASP A 519 10.91 -5.63 16.70
CA ASP A 519 9.53 -5.96 16.35
C ASP A 519 8.58 -5.36 17.39
N GLN A 520 7.75 -4.43 16.97
CA GLN A 520 6.70 -3.84 17.82
C GLN A 520 5.46 -4.73 17.93
N GLY A 521 5.38 -5.84 17.19
CA GLY A 521 4.28 -6.79 17.20
C GLY A 521 3.00 -6.31 16.50
N SER A 522 2.12 -7.26 16.17
CA SER A 522 0.80 -6.99 15.62
C SER A 522 -0.25 -7.96 16.18
N ALA A 523 -1.39 -7.43 16.56
CA ALA A 523 -2.59 -8.15 16.94
C ALA A 523 -3.51 -8.45 15.75
N ASN A 524 -4.32 -9.47 15.97
CA ASN A 524 -5.38 -9.87 15.06
C ASN A 524 -6.51 -8.86 14.95
N THR A 525 -6.84 -8.54 13.71
CA THR A 525 -8.06 -7.81 13.38
C THR A 525 -9.06 -8.77 12.73
N PRO A 526 -10.30 -8.88 13.25
CA PRO A 526 -11.36 -9.62 12.57
C PRO A 526 -11.73 -8.94 11.23
N HIS A 527 -12.58 -9.57 10.41
CA HIS A 527 -13.05 -8.95 9.16
C HIS A 527 -13.98 -7.76 9.42
N TYR A 528 -14.83 -7.90 10.44
CA TYR A 528 -15.80 -6.89 10.84
C TYR A 528 -15.72 -6.61 12.34
N VAL A 529 -16.12 -5.41 12.74
CA VAL A 529 -16.35 -5.06 14.15
C VAL A 529 -17.70 -4.36 14.30
N ALA A 530 -18.31 -4.44 15.49
CA ALA A 530 -19.62 -3.86 15.73
C ALA A 530 -19.68 -3.09 17.06
N ALA A 531 -20.34 -1.93 17.03
CA ALA A 531 -20.83 -1.24 18.20
C ALA A 531 -22.26 -1.68 18.51
N ASN A 532 -22.59 -1.79 19.79
CA ASN A 532 -23.94 -2.09 20.27
C ASN A 532 -24.45 -0.92 21.10
N VAL A 533 -25.57 -0.31 20.70
CA VAL A 533 -26.17 0.84 21.39
C VAL A 533 -27.58 0.49 21.83
N SER A 534 -27.83 0.55 23.14
CA SER A 534 -29.14 0.26 23.76
C SER A 534 -29.68 -1.17 23.50
N THR A 535 -28.82 -2.13 23.14
CA THR A 535 -29.24 -3.52 22.86
C THR A 535 -29.16 -4.47 24.06
N SER A 536 -28.46 -4.09 25.14
CA SER A 536 -28.11 -5.00 26.24
C SER A 536 -29.30 -5.60 26.99
N ASN A 537 -30.45 -4.93 26.99
CA ASN A 537 -31.64 -5.33 27.73
C ASN A 537 -32.73 -5.96 26.82
N ILE A 538 -32.44 -6.18 25.55
CA ILE A 538 -33.41 -6.74 24.60
C ILE A 538 -33.47 -8.27 24.79
N THR A 539 -34.63 -8.76 25.22
CA THR A 539 -34.89 -10.20 25.42
C THR A 539 -35.90 -10.77 24.43
N ASP A 540 -36.71 -9.92 23.79
CA ASP A 540 -37.71 -10.33 22.81
C ASP A 540 -37.12 -10.27 21.41
N ASP A 541 -37.04 -11.43 20.75
CA ASP A 541 -36.49 -11.59 19.40
C ASP A 541 -37.29 -10.83 18.32
N SER A 542 -38.53 -10.43 18.62
CA SER A 542 -39.35 -9.60 17.73
C SER A 542 -39.05 -8.09 17.83
N THR A 543 -38.29 -7.67 18.84
CA THR A 543 -37.88 -6.27 19.01
C THR A 543 -37.14 -5.79 17.78
N LEU A 544 -37.56 -4.66 17.21
CA LEU A 544 -36.91 -4.07 16.04
C LEU A 544 -35.64 -3.33 16.44
N VAL A 545 -34.55 -3.60 15.72
CA VAL A 545 -33.22 -3.01 15.91
C VAL A 545 -32.74 -2.47 14.57
N ASP A 546 -32.09 -1.32 14.58
CA ASP A 546 -31.45 -0.76 13.39
C ASP A 546 -30.04 -1.33 13.23
N VAL A 547 -29.75 -1.95 12.09
CA VAL A 547 -28.40 -2.42 11.74
C VAL A 547 -27.79 -1.44 10.75
N TYR A 548 -26.75 -0.73 11.19
CA TYR A 548 -25.99 0.21 10.37
C TYR A 548 -24.75 -0.49 9.79
N VAL A 549 -24.53 -0.32 8.49
CA VAL A 549 -23.37 -0.85 7.75
C VAL A 549 -22.91 0.18 6.73
N THR A 550 -21.71 0.02 6.17
CA THR A 550 -21.30 0.83 5.02
C THR A 550 -21.83 0.23 3.73
N SER A 551 -22.12 1.07 2.72
CA SER A 551 -22.63 0.67 1.41
C SER A 551 -21.76 -0.38 0.71
N PHE A 552 -20.46 -0.42 1.03
CA PHE A 552 -19.50 -1.41 0.54
C PHE A 552 -19.94 -2.87 0.76
N PHE A 553 -20.52 -3.18 1.93
CA PHE A 553 -20.89 -4.55 2.28
C PHE A 553 -22.36 -4.71 2.67
N ALA A 554 -23.21 -3.70 2.41
CA ALA A 554 -24.64 -3.74 2.68
C ALA A 554 -25.35 -4.94 2.02
N ALA A 555 -24.99 -5.25 0.76
CA ALA A 555 -25.52 -6.41 0.06
C ALA A 555 -25.11 -7.76 0.69
N ALA A 556 -23.91 -7.83 1.29
CA ALA A 556 -23.47 -9.03 2.00
C ALA A 556 -24.20 -9.18 3.34
N ALA A 557 -24.36 -8.08 4.09
CA ALA A 557 -25.08 -8.06 5.36
C ALA A 557 -26.57 -8.41 5.20
N ALA A 558 -27.21 -7.95 4.12
CA ALA A 558 -28.63 -8.20 3.84
C ALA A 558 -29.02 -9.68 3.84
N LYS A 559 -28.09 -10.58 3.48
CA LYS A 559 -28.30 -12.04 3.47
C LYS A 559 -28.65 -12.60 4.86
N TYR A 560 -28.28 -11.89 5.93
CA TYR A 560 -28.46 -12.32 7.31
C TYR A 560 -29.55 -11.55 8.06
N LEU A 561 -30.14 -10.52 7.45
CA LEU A 561 -31.14 -9.64 8.09
C LEU A 561 -32.55 -9.95 7.56
N THR A 562 -32.97 -11.22 7.65
CA THR A 562 -34.28 -11.65 7.16
C THR A 562 -35.43 -11.12 8.03
N GLY A 563 -36.58 -10.82 7.41
CA GLY A 563 -37.72 -10.22 8.12
C GLY A 563 -37.54 -8.73 8.43
N ASN A 564 -36.59 -8.08 7.76
CA ASN A 564 -36.41 -6.63 7.79
C ASN A 564 -37.69 -5.87 7.44
N THR A 565 -37.93 -4.75 8.10
CA THR A 565 -39.10 -3.89 7.89
C THR A 565 -38.81 -2.68 7.00
N THR A 566 -37.54 -2.45 6.68
CA THR A 566 -37.08 -1.43 5.74
C THR A 566 -36.08 -2.01 4.77
N ASP A 567 -35.94 -1.41 3.59
CA ASP A 567 -34.73 -1.57 2.77
C ASP A 567 -33.54 -0.83 3.40
N TRP A 568 -32.39 -0.84 2.72
CA TRP A 568 -31.24 -0.01 3.10
C TRP A 568 -31.55 1.47 2.87
N ILE A 569 -31.46 2.27 3.94
CA ILE A 569 -31.68 3.71 3.92
C ILE A 569 -30.36 4.42 4.21
N ASN A 570 -29.97 5.37 3.35
CA ASN A 570 -28.76 6.17 3.54
C ASN A 570 -28.89 7.06 4.77
N VAL A 571 -27.86 7.05 5.61
CA VAL A 571 -27.71 8.02 6.70
C VAL A 571 -27.32 9.36 6.10
N THR A 572 -27.97 10.42 6.58
CA THR A 572 -27.68 11.79 6.15
C THR A 572 -26.96 12.57 7.24
N ASN A 573 -26.02 13.42 6.81
CA ASN A 573 -25.37 14.40 7.67
C ASN A 573 -26.33 15.55 8.02
N SER A 574 -25.85 16.53 8.79
CA SER A 574 -26.68 17.67 9.24
C SER A 574 -27.17 18.58 8.11
N THR A 575 -26.59 18.52 6.92
CA THR A 575 -27.01 19.30 5.74
C THR A 575 -27.91 18.50 4.79
N GLY A 576 -28.26 17.26 5.14
CA GLY A 576 -29.06 16.37 4.31
C GLY A 576 -28.26 15.64 3.21
N GLY A 577 -26.93 15.83 3.15
CA GLY A 577 -26.05 15.05 2.28
C GLY A 577 -25.81 13.65 2.85
N GLY A 578 -25.30 12.72 2.05
CA GLY A 578 -24.91 11.39 2.55
C GLY A 578 -23.82 11.48 3.62
N PHE A 579 -23.89 10.62 4.62
CA PHE A 579 -22.87 10.49 5.66
C PHE A 579 -22.01 9.26 5.38
N ALA A 580 -20.73 9.47 5.04
CA ALA A 580 -19.80 8.42 4.65
C ALA A 580 -18.99 7.87 5.83
N SER A 581 -18.35 6.72 5.64
CA SER A 581 -17.38 6.17 6.60
C SER A 581 -16.26 7.15 6.89
N PHE A 582 -15.77 7.85 5.86
CA PHE A 582 -14.80 8.95 5.98
C PHE A 582 -15.23 10.00 7.00
N ASP A 583 -16.50 10.41 6.99
CA ASP A 583 -17.02 11.51 7.83
C ASP A 583 -17.03 11.20 9.34
N THR A 584 -16.84 9.93 9.71
CA THR A 584 -17.01 9.44 11.08
C THR A 584 -16.03 10.08 12.06
N LEU A 585 -14.72 10.06 11.76
CA LEU A 585 -13.70 10.68 12.62
C LEU A 585 -13.68 12.22 12.53
N PRO A 586 -13.84 12.85 11.35
CA PRO A 586 -14.07 14.29 11.25
C PRO A 586 -15.24 14.79 12.08
N ALA A 587 -16.39 14.09 12.08
CA ALA A 587 -17.53 14.43 12.91
C ALA A 587 -17.20 14.29 14.40
N MET A 588 -16.53 13.20 14.79
CA MET A 588 -16.08 12.99 16.16
C MET A 588 -15.15 14.11 16.64
N ALA A 589 -14.15 14.46 15.83
CA ALA A 589 -13.19 15.51 16.14
C ALA A 589 -13.88 16.87 16.33
N LYS A 590 -14.74 17.26 15.37
CA LYS A 590 -15.42 18.56 15.39
C LYS A 590 -16.39 18.71 16.56
N LEU A 591 -17.07 17.64 16.96
CA LEU A 591 -18.14 17.67 17.96
C LEU A 591 -17.65 17.40 19.38
N PHE A 592 -16.63 16.55 19.55
CA PHE A 592 -16.30 15.98 20.86
C PHE A 592 -14.84 16.14 21.28
N TRP A 593 -13.91 16.46 20.37
CA TRP A 593 -12.50 16.64 20.76
C TRP A 593 -12.19 18.09 21.13
N SER A 594 -11.18 18.27 22.00
CA SER A 594 -10.62 19.59 22.30
C SER A 594 -10.05 20.23 21.03
N LYS A 595 -10.01 21.57 20.98
CA LYS A 595 -9.22 22.31 19.97
C LYS A 595 -7.87 22.80 20.51
N ASP A 596 -7.59 22.53 21.77
CA ASP A 596 -6.31 22.80 22.44
C ASP A 596 -5.43 21.56 22.36
N CYS A 597 -4.45 21.60 21.44
CA CYS A 597 -3.39 20.61 21.24
C CYS A 597 -2.07 21.29 21.64
#